data_AF-A0AAU9L5Y2-F1
#
_entry.id   AF-A0AAU9L5Y2-F1
#
_cell.length_a   1.000
_cell.length_b   1.000
_cell.length_c   1.000
_cell.angle_alpha   90.00
_cell.angle_beta   90.00
_cell.angle_gamma   90.00
#
_symmetry.space_group_name_H-M   'P 1'
#
loop_
_entity.id
_entity.type
_entity.pdbx_description
1 polymer ?
#
loop_
_entity_poly.entity_id
_entity_poly.type
_entity_poly.pdbx_seq_one_letter_code
_entity_poly.pdbx_strand_id
1 'polypeptide(L)'
;MASDPLSAVQQLQDVVTTLAPSLCPQVLPRGIKYGLDLIVSLCKTEEQRQALIALVRSRKPNEALTTEQDDAETDQEEKEQDDLKPQVIGTFDVKNRVFTVQKVQWMHERDAMVHEFARFMELQLENPIAANHVVQHFLEVNGHKSDAFTLAQQCFSAAFALQTLLGAFPKPSIAIDGKVVKITQDSDVAKVFAPLLAPNAKKTKKKSTSMPMQDRAMRSKNRQQKLKKRKSVA
;
A
#
# COMPACT_ATOMS: atom_id res chain seq x y z
N MET A 1 -17.61 -17.33 21.17
CA MET A 1 -18.38 -16.19 20.61
C MET A 1 -18.16 -16.22 19.11
N ALA A 2 -19.22 -16.30 18.30
CA ALA A 2 -19.06 -16.23 16.85
C ALA A 2 -18.51 -14.84 16.52
N SER A 3 -17.28 -14.76 16.01
CA SER A 3 -16.75 -13.51 15.46
C SER A 3 -17.67 -13.07 14.33
N ASP A 4 -18.08 -11.80 14.36
CA ASP A 4 -18.81 -11.23 13.23
C ASP A 4 -17.93 -11.39 11.96
N PRO A 5 -18.50 -11.73 10.79
CA PRO A 5 -17.73 -11.91 9.56
C PRO A 5 -16.81 -10.73 9.21
N LEU A 6 -17.22 -9.50 9.53
CA LEU A 6 -16.41 -8.29 9.30
C LEU A 6 -15.20 -8.22 10.25
N SER A 7 -15.37 -8.65 11.50
CA SER A 7 -14.28 -8.81 12.46
C SER A 7 -13.26 -9.86 11.99
N ALA A 8 -13.73 -10.97 11.39
CA ALA A 8 -12.84 -11.97 10.80
C ALA A 8 -12.06 -11.44 9.59
N VAL A 9 -12.71 -10.64 8.73
CA VAL A 9 -12.06 -9.95 7.61
C VAL A 9 -10.93 -9.03 8.12
N GLN A 10 -11.21 -8.21 9.14
CA GLN A 10 -10.19 -7.33 9.73
C GLN A 10 -9.01 -8.13 10.30
N GLN A 11 -9.28 -9.19 11.06
CA GLN A 11 -8.24 -10.04 11.65
C GLN A 11 -7.33 -10.65 10.57
N LEU A 12 -7.90 -11.13 9.47
CA LEU A 12 -7.12 -11.71 8.37
C LEU A 12 -6.30 -10.64 7.63
N GLN A 13 -6.86 -9.44 7.40
CA GLN A 13 -6.11 -8.32 6.85
C GLN A 13 -4.91 -7.94 7.74
N ASP A 14 -5.10 -7.94 9.07
CA ASP A 14 -4.05 -7.63 10.04
C ASP A 14 -2.94 -8.69 10.02
N VAL A 15 -3.31 -9.98 9.97
CA VAL A 15 -2.35 -11.10 9.85
C VAL A 15 -1.52 -10.98 8.57
N VAL A 16 -2.17 -10.81 7.42
CA VAL A 16 -1.46 -10.69 6.13
C VAL A 16 -0.53 -9.47 6.14
N THR A 17 -1.00 -8.31 6.62
CA THR A 17 -0.18 -7.09 6.70
C THR A 17 1.01 -7.25 7.66
N THR A 18 0.85 -8.01 8.74
CA THR A 18 1.91 -8.27 9.71
C THR A 18 2.97 -9.21 9.15
N LEU A 19 2.55 -10.26 8.45
CA LEU A 19 3.47 -11.24 7.86
C LEU A 19 4.13 -10.73 6.56
N ALA A 20 3.47 -9.83 5.85
CA ALA A 20 3.88 -9.31 4.56
C ALA A 20 3.85 -7.76 4.49
N PRO A 21 4.67 -7.06 5.29
CA PRO A 21 4.61 -5.60 5.39
C PRO A 21 5.11 -4.85 4.13
N SER A 22 5.91 -5.51 3.29
CA SER A 22 6.56 -4.91 2.11
C SER A 22 5.92 -5.40 0.79
N LEU A 23 5.88 -6.73 0.60
CA LEU A 23 5.30 -7.37 -0.57
C LEU A 23 4.13 -8.23 -0.13
N CYS A 24 2.92 -7.67 -0.26
CA CYS A 24 1.69 -8.26 0.24
C CYS A 24 0.88 -8.87 -0.91
N PRO A 25 0.35 -10.11 -0.78
CA PRO A 25 -0.64 -10.61 -1.73
C PRO A 25 -1.89 -9.72 -1.68
N GLN A 26 -2.35 -9.26 -2.84
CA GLN A 26 -3.59 -8.50 -2.90
C GLN A 26 -4.76 -9.45 -2.96
N VAL A 27 -5.68 -9.27 -2.02
CA VAL A 27 -6.92 -10.03 -1.98
C VAL A 27 -8.06 -9.15 -2.46
N LEU A 28 -8.74 -9.59 -3.51
CA LEU A 28 -9.83 -8.85 -4.14
C LEU A 28 -11.21 -9.43 -3.77
N PRO A 29 -12.20 -8.57 -3.47
CA PRO A 29 -13.60 -8.97 -3.40
C PRO A 29 -14.14 -9.51 -4.72
N ARG A 30 -15.28 -10.19 -4.63
CA ARG A 30 -15.96 -10.75 -5.80
C ARG A 30 -16.21 -9.70 -6.89
N GLY A 31 -15.84 -10.03 -8.13
CA GLY A 31 -16.13 -9.23 -9.32
C GLY A 31 -15.25 -7.99 -9.48
N ILE A 32 -14.12 -7.93 -8.77
CA ILE A 32 -13.03 -6.97 -8.96
C ILE A 32 -11.85 -7.70 -9.63
N LYS A 33 -11.19 -7.04 -10.58
CA LYS A 33 -10.05 -7.57 -11.34
C LYS A 33 -8.72 -7.04 -10.80
N TYR A 34 -7.63 -7.74 -11.08
CA TYR A 34 -6.26 -7.32 -10.74
C TYR A 34 -5.72 -6.26 -11.72
N GLY A 35 -4.59 -5.66 -11.36
CA GLY A 35 -3.86 -4.71 -12.20
C GLY A 35 -4.68 -3.46 -12.57
N LEU A 36 -4.31 -2.84 -13.69
CA LEU A 36 -5.00 -1.64 -14.19
C LEU A 36 -6.45 -1.89 -14.57
N ASP A 37 -6.80 -3.12 -14.90
CA ASP A 37 -8.17 -3.53 -15.20
C ASP A 37 -9.15 -3.15 -14.09
N LEU A 38 -8.69 -3.12 -12.83
CA LEU A 38 -9.48 -2.64 -11.70
C LEU A 38 -10.04 -1.24 -11.95
N ILE A 39 -9.15 -0.28 -12.19
CA ILE A 39 -9.52 1.13 -12.35
C ILE A 39 -10.06 1.44 -13.74
N VAL A 40 -9.54 0.77 -14.77
CA VAL A 40 -10.02 0.88 -16.15
C VAL A 40 -11.48 0.40 -16.26
N SER A 41 -11.89 -0.62 -15.50
CA SER A 41 -13.28 -1.08 -15.49
C SER A 41 -14.29 -0.04 -15.00
N LEU A 42 -13.84 1.01 -14.29
CA LEU A 42 -14.69 2.09 -13.81
C LEU A 42 -15.04 3.11 -14.90
N CYS A 43 -14.18 3.25 -15.92
CA CYS A 43 -14.40 4.16 -17.05
C CYS A 43 -15.65 3.77 -17.86
N LYS A 44 -16.34 4.76 -18.39
CA LYS A 44 -17.60 4.60 -19.15
C LYS A 44 -17.41 4.63 -20.66
N THR A 45 -16.40 5.34 -21.14
CA THR A 45 -16.09 5.43 -22.57
C THR A 45 -14.68 4.91 -22.87
N GLU A 46 -14.39 4.63 -24.14
CA GLU A 46 -13.06 4.18 -24.56
C GLU A 46 -12.02 5.30 -24.42
N GLU A 47 -12.41 6.54 -24.70
CA GLU A 47 -11.56 7.72 -24.55
C GLU A 47 -11.10 7.88 -23.09
N GLN A 48 -12.00 7.63 -22.13
CA GLN A 48 -11.67 7.61 -20.71
C GLN A 48 -10.70 6.48 -20.34
N ARG A 49 -10.85 5.28 -20.94
CA ARG A 49 -9.94 4.15 -20.72
C ARG A 49 -8.54 4.49 -21.23
N GLN A 50 -8.44 4.98 -22.47
CA GLN A 50 -7.18 5.34 -23.09
C GLN A 50 -6.49 6.50 -22.36
N ALA A 51 -7.25 7.53 -21.97
CA ALA A 51 -6.71 8.65 -21.18
C ALA A 51 -6.13 8.18 -19.84
N LEU A 52 -6.81 7.26 -19.14
CA LEU A 52 -6.31 6.70 -17.88
C LEU A 52 -5.05 5.86 -18.09
N ILE A 53 -5.02 4.99 -19.12
CA ILE A 53 -3.85 4.16 -19.44
C ILE A 53 -2.65 5.04 -19.79
N ALA A 54 -2.84 6.05 -20.63
CA ALA A 54 -1.80 7.02 -20.99
C ALA A 54 -1.28 7.77 -19.76
N LEU A 55 -2.19 8.21 -18.88
CA LEU A 55 -1.83 8.89 -17.63
C LEU A 55 -0.98 8.00 -16.72
N VAL A 56 -1.36 6.73 -16.53
CA VAL A 56 -0.54 5.77 -15.75
C VAL A 56 0.83 5.62 -16.39
N ARG A 57 0.89 5.34 -17.70
CA ARG A 57 2.16 5.12 -18.42
C ARG A 57 3.10 6.33 -18.35
N SER A 58 2.56 7.54 -18.41
CA SER A 58 3.35 8.79 -18.22
C SER A 58 4.04 8.91 -16.86
N ARG A 59 3.62 8.08 -15.88
CA ARG A 59 4.18 8.02 -14.52
C ARG A 59 5.04 6.77 -14.30
N LYS A 60 5.40 6.02 -15.36
CA LYS A 60 6.39 4.95 -15.27
C LYS A 60 7.71 5.55 -14.75
N PRO A 61 8.33 4.98 -13.70
CA PRO A 61 9.67 5.38 -13.29
C PRO A 61 10.63 5.24 -14.47
N ASN A 62 11.34 6.31 -14.83
CA ASN A 62 12.48 6.19 -15.71
C ASN A 62 13.61 5.62 -14.86
N GLU A 63 14.07 4.41 -15.17
CA GLU A 63 15.31 3.92 -14.59
C GLU A 63 16.43 4.87 -15.01
N ALA A 64 17.02 5.57 -14.04
CA ALA A 64 18.22 6.32 -14.29
C ALA A 64 19.31 5.30 -14.61
N LEU A 65 19.69 5.21 -15.88
CA LEU A 65 20.90 4.54 -16.35
C LEU A 65 22.07 4.94 -15.44
N THR A 66 22.46 4.06 -14.52
CA THR A 66 23.76 4.16 -13.87
C THR A 66 24.79 3.96 -14.97
N THR A 67 25.38 5.09 -15.38
CA THR A 67 26.51 5.15 -16.29
C THR A 67 27.72 4.64 -15.53
N GLU A 68 28.05 3.36 -15.71
CA GLU A 68 29.44 2.94 -15.63
C GLU A 68 29.86 2.62 -17.06
N GLN A 69 30.66 3.53 -17.61
CA GLN A 69 31.46 3.25 -18.80
C GLN A 69 32.38 2.09 -18.47
N ASP A 70 32.29 1.01 -19.23
CA ASP A 70 33.48 0.27 -19.62
C ASP A 70 33.25 -0.25 -21.05
N ASP A 71 34.16 0.16 -21.93
CA ASP A 71 34.22 -0.16 -23.34
C ASP A 71 34.50 -1.66 -23.54
N ALA A 72 33.57 -2.38 -24.18
CA ALA A 72 33.89 -3.51 -25.04
C ALA A 72 32.69 -3.82 -25.93
N GLU A 73 32.90 -3.74 -27.25
CA GLU A 73 32.00 -4.27 -28.27
C GLU A 73 31.69 -5.74 -27.97
N THR A 74 30.42 -6.06 -27.73
CA THR A 74 29.87 -7.40 -27.90
C THR A 74 28.36 -7.27 -28.12
N ASP A 75 27.85 -8.12 -29.00
CA ASP A 75 26.50 -8.13 -29.56
C ASP A 75 25.42 -7.73 -28.56
N GLN A 76 24.61 -6.73 -28.94
CA GLN A 76 23.45 -6.27 -28.19
C GLN A 76 22.38 -7.38 -28.19
N GLU A 77 22.52 -8.36 -27.29
CA GLU A 77 21.36 -8.99 -26.69
C GLU A 77 20.57 -7.88 -25.99
N GLU A 78 19.30 -7.73 -26.37
CA GLU A 78 18.34 -6.82 -25.76
C GLU A 78 18.39 -7.03 -24.25
N LYS A 79 19.13 -6.17 -23.52
CA LYS A 79 19.11 -6.16 -22.05
C LYS A 79 17.65 -6.06 -21.65
N GLU A 80 17.12 -7.15 -21.05
CA GLU A 80 15.77 -7.24 -20.50
C GLU A 80 15.51 -5.96 -19.71
N GLN A 81 14.84 -5.01 -20.35
CA GLN A 81 14.53 -3.73 -19.78
C GLN A 81 13.59 -4.06 -18.63
N ASP A 82 14.03 -3.84 -17.39
CA ASP A 82 13.40 -4.42 -16.23
C ASP A 82 11.90 -4.09 -16.24
N ASP A 83 11.09 -5.13 -16.46
CA ASP A 83 9.83 -4.99 -17.19
C ASP A 83 8.72 -4.65 -16.19
N LEU A 84 8.80 -3.42 -15.65
CA LEU A 84 7.91 -2.92 -14.62
C LEU A 84 6.46 -2.90 -15.13
N LYS A 85 5.59 -3.60 -14.41
CA LYS A 85 4.15 -3.67 -14.68
C LYS A 85 3.39 -2.84 -13.63
N PRO A 86 2.42 -2.01 -14.06
CA PRO A 86 1.64 -1.20 -13.13
C PRO A 86 0.56 -2.03 -12.44
N GLN A 87 0.64 -2.08 -11.11
CA GLN A 87 -0.28 -2.79 -10.24
C GLN A 87 -1.11 -1.81 -9.39
N VAL A 88 -2.38 -2.13 -9.17
CA VAL A 88 -3.28 -1.29 -8.36
C VAL A 88 -3.34 -1.83 -6.95
N ILE A 89 -2.88 -1.06 -5.96
CA ILE A 89 -2.94 -1.44 -4.55
C ILE A 89 -4.25 -0.96 -3.94
N GLY A 90 -4.90 -1.84 -3.19
CA GLY A 90 -6.14 -1.55 -2.49
C GLY A 90 -6.43 -2.56 -1.40
N THR A 91 -7.34 -2.19 -0.50
CA THR A 91 -7.72 -2.99 0.66
C THR A 91 -9.21 -2.84 0.92
N PHE A 92 -9.84 -3.84 1.53
CA PHE A 92 -11.23 -3.74 1.93
C PHE A 92 -11.34 -2.88 3.20
N ASP A 93 -12.13 -1.81 3.13
CA ASP A 93 -12.47 -1.00 4.30
C ASP A 93 -13.69 -1.62 4.98
N VAL A 94 -13.44 -2.35 6.05
CA VAL A 94 -14.46 -3.07 6.83
C VAL A 94 -15.53 -2.12 7.38
N LYS A 95 -15.14 -0.92 7.81
CA LYS A 95 -16.04 0.06 8.43
C LYS A 95 -17.01 0.64 7.41
N ASN A 96 -16.49 1.04 6.25
CA ASN A 96 -17.28 1.67 5.20
C ASN A 96 -17.86 0.67 4.18
N ARG A 97 -17.44 -0.61 4.26
CA ARG A 97 -17.84 -1.71 3.37
C ARG A 97 -17.57 -1.41 1.88
N VAL A 98 -16.43 -0.79 1.62
CA VAL A 98 -15.96 -0.42 0.27
C VAL A 98 -14.59 -1.00 0.02
N PHE A 99 -14.25 -1.24 -1.24
CA PHE A 99 -12.88 -1.53 -1.61
C PHE A 99 -12.14 -0.22 -1.86
N THR A 100 -11.18 0.10 -1.00
CA THR A 100 -10.41 1.34 -1.06
C THR A 100 -9.16 1.12 -1.91
N VAL A 101 -9.11 1.78 -3.07
CA VAL A 101 -7.91 1.83 -3.90
C VAL A 101 -7.00 2.92 -3.35
N GLN A 102 -5.75 2.55 -3.07
CA GLN A 102 -4.79 3.37 -2.35
C GLN A 102 -3.80 4.05 -3.30
N LYS A 103 -3.21 3.29 -4.24
CA LYS A 103 -2.18 3.77 -5.16
C LYS A 103 -2.03 2.86 -6.37
N VAL A 104 -1.40 3.38 -7.42
CA VAL A 104 -0.78 2.55 -8.46
C VAL A 104 0.71 2.42 -8.16
N GLN A 105 1.23 1.21 -8.22
CA GLN A 105 2.63 0.88 -7.97
C GLN A 105 3.19 0.12 -9.16
N TRP A 106 4.35 0.54 -9.65
CA TRP A 106 5.10 -0.21 -10.65
C TRP A 106 5.88 -1.33 -9.95
N MET A 107 5.73 -2.54 -10.43
CA MET A 107 6.30 -3.75 -9.83
C MET A 107 7.03 -4.57 -10.88
N HIS A 108 8.15 -5.17 -10.48
CA HIS A 108 8.80 -6.20 -11.27
C HIS A 108 7.90 -7.44 -11.34
N GLU A 109 8.15 -8.32 -12.31
CA GLU A 109 7.30 -9.49 -12.55
C GLU A 109 7.16 -10.40 -11.31
N ARG A 110 8.25 -10.63 -10.57
CA ARG A 110 8.21 -11.48 -9.36
C ARG A 110 7.34 -10.87 -8.25
N ASP A 111 7.41 -9.57 -8.05
CA ASP A 111 6.56 -8.86 -7.09
C ASP A 111 5.10 -8.88 -7.54
N ALA A 112 4.86 -8.60 -8.83
CA ALA A 112 3.53 -8.63 -9.42
C ALA A 112 2.90 -10.03 -9.33
N MET A 113 3.69 -11.10 -9.45
CA MET A 113 3.23 -12.48 -9.29
C MET A 113 2.67 -12.73 -7.89
N VAL A 114 3.39 -12.31 -6.84
CA VAL A 114 2.93 -12.44 -5.45
C VAL A 114 1.70 -11.57 -5.19
N HIS A 115 1.72 -10.34 -5.71
CA HIS A 115 0.63 -9.37 -5.59
C HIS A 115 -0.66 -9.90 -6.21
N GLU A 116 -0.58 -10.47 -7.42
CA GLU A 116 -1.69 -11.14 -8.11
C GLU A 116 -1.93 -12.53 -7.52
N PHE A 117 -2.46 -12.60 -6.30
CA PHE A 117 -2.54 -13.84 -5.51
C PHE A 117 -3.16 -15.04 -6.26
N ALA A 118 -4.17 -14.79 -7.11
CA ALA A 118 -4.76 -15.84 -7.94
C ALA A 118 -3.76 -16.48 -8.91
N ARG A 119 -2.92 -15.64 -9.55
CA ARG A 119 -1.87 -16.08 -10.49
C ARG A 119 -0.75 -16.83 -9.76
N PHE A 120 -0.40 -16.40 -8.56
CA PHE A 120 0.54 -17.16 -7.71
C PHE A 120 0.00 -18.55 -7.37
N MET A 121 -1.29 -18.68 -7.06
CA MET A 121 -1.92 -19.99 -6.81
C MET A 121 -1.91 -20.87 -8.06
N GLU A 122 -2.11 -20.31 -9.25
CA GLU A 122 -1.98 -21.03 -10.52
C GLU A 122 -0.53 -21.52 -10.73
N LEU A 123 0.47 -20.64 -10.50
CA LEU A 123 1.89 -21.00 -10.60
C LEU A 123 2.26 -22.17 -9.67
N GLN A 124 1.72 -22.20 -8.45
CA GLN A 124 1.93 -23.30 -7.51
C GLN A 124 1.44 -24.66 -8.07
N LEU A 125 0.41 -24.66 -8.91
CA LEU A 125 -0.13 -25.86 -9.55
C LEU A 125 0.62 -26.24 -10.83
N GLU A 126 1.00 -25.24 -11.62
CA GLU A 126 1.65 -25.43 -12.92
C GLU A 126 3.14 -25.75 -12.79
N ASN A 127 3.86 -25.03 -11.94
CA ASN A 127 5.30 -25.16 -11.75
C ASN A 127 5.72 -24.91 -10.29
N PRO A 128 5.64 -25.93 -9.42
CA PRO A 128 6.00 -25.82 -8.00
C PRO A 128 7.44 -25.36 -7.76
N ILE A 129 8.37 -25.68 -8.66
CA ILE A 129 9.79 -25.29 -8.53
C ILE A 129 9.93 -23.77 -8.70
N ALA A 130 9.34 -23.21 -9.76
CA ALA A 130 9.31 -21.77 -9.96
C ALA A 130 8.55 -21.06 -8.82
N ALA A 131 7.46 -21.66 -8.36
CA ALA A 131 6.67 -21.12 -7.27
C ALA A 131 7.47 -21.05 -5.95
N ASN A 132 8.34 -22.03 -5.67
CA ASN A 132 9.25 -21.99 -4.52
C ASN A 132 10.23 -20.81 -4.56
N HIS A 133 10.76 -20.47 -5.74
CA HIS A 133 11.62 -19.28 -5.89
C HIS A 133 10.85 -17.98 -5.61
N VAL A 134 9.58 -17.91 -6.02
CA VAL A 134 8.70 -16.79 -5.70
C VAL A 134 8.43 -16.70 -4.19
N VAL A 135 8.26 -17.83 -3.50
CA VAL A 135 8.09 -17.88 -2.04
C VAL A 135 9.35 -17.41 -1.31
N GLN A 136 10.54 -17.84 -1.74
CA GLN A 136 11.82 -17.39 -1.18
C GLN A 136 11.97 -15.88 -1.32
N HIS A 137 11.72 -15.36 -2.53
CA HIS A 137 11.72 -13.92 -2.81
C HIS A 137 10.73 -13.16 -1.93
N PHE A 138 9.49 -13.66 -1.80
CA PHE A 138 8.47 -13.09 -0.91
C PHE A 138 8.95 -13.01 0.54
N LEU A 139 9.60 -14.06 1.06
CA LEU A 139 10.11 -14.08 2.43
C LEU A 139 11.21 -13.04 2.60
N GLU A 140 12.18 -13.00 1.70
CA GLU A 140 13.32 -12.08 1.75
C GLU A 140 12.90 -10.61 1.69
N VAL A 141 12.01 -10.24 0.75
CA VAL A 141 11.50 -8.86 0.60
C VAL A 141 10.74 -8.40 1.86
N ASN A 142 10.11 -9.34 2.56
CA ASN A 142 9.39 -9.08 3.81
C ASN A 142 10.28 -9.19 5.06
N GLY A 143 11.60 -9.39 4.91
CA GLY A 143 12.56 -9.41 6.01
C GLY A 143 12.63 -10.74 6.77
N HIS A 144 12.07 -11.82 6.21
CA HIS A 144 12.14 -13.18 6.75
C HIS A 144 13.30 -13.95 6.12
N LYS A 145 13.66 -15.08 6.74
CA LYS A 145 14.61 -16.02 6.13
C LYS A 145 13.95 -16.74 4.94
N SER A 146 14.69 -16.98 3.87
CA SER A 146 14.19 -17.63 2.66
C SER A 146 13.71 -19.07 2.84
N ASP A 147 14.13 -19.74 3.92
CA ASP A 147 13.71 -21.08 4.30
C ASP A 147 12.52 -21.11 5.28
N ALA A 148 11.98 -19.96 5.67
CA ALA A 148 10.86 -19.85 6.60
C ALA A 148 9.49 -20.15 5.95
N PHE A 149 9.39 -21.28 5.23
CA PHE A 149 8.21 -21.66 4.44
C PHE A 149 6.91 -21.73 5.25
N THR A 150 6.98 -22.08 6.53
CA THR A 150 5.81 -22.07 7.42
C THR A 150 5.19 -20.67 7.56
N LEU A 151 6.00 -19.61 7.59
CA LEU A 151 5.49 -18.23 7.65
C LEU A 151 4.83 -17.83 6.33
N ALA A 152 5.43 -18.21 5.20
CA ALA A 152 4.82 -18.00 3.89
C ALA A 152 3.48 -18.73 3.78
N GLN A 153 3.43 -20.00 4.19
CA GLN A 153 2.19 -20.79 4.20
C GLN A 153 1.12 -20.16 5.08
N GLN A 154 1.47 -19.65 6.26
CA GLN A 154 0.54 -18.93 7.14
C GLN A 154 -0.02 -17.68 6.46
N CYS A 155 0.85 -16.88 5.83
CA CYS A 155 0.45 -15.67 5.11
C CYS A 155 -0.51 -15.99 3.94
N PHE A 156 -0.13 -16.92 3.06
CA PHE A 156 -0.95 -17.29 1.91
C PHE A 156 -2.25 -17.98 2.30
N SER A 157 -2.25 -18.77 3.38
CA SER A 157 -3.47 -19.36 3.92
C SER A 157 -4.42 -18.29 4.46
N ALA A 158 -3.89 -17.27 5.15
CA ALA A 158 -4.68 -16.12 5.61
C ALA A 158 -5.24 -15.31 4.43
N ALA A 159 -4.44 -15.08 3.38
CA ALA A 159 -4.87 -14.42 2.16
C ALA A 159 -5.98 -15.20 1.44
N PHE A 160 -5.86 -16.53 1.34
CA PHE A 160 -6.88 -17.40 0.77
C PHE A 160 -8.19 -17.40 1.58
N ALA A 161 -8.09 -17.47 2.91
CA ALA A 161 -9.25 -17.37 3.79
C ALA A 161 -9.95 -16.00 3.64
N LEU A 162 -9.16 -14.92 3.55
CA LEU A 162 -9.67 -13.58 3.29
C LEU A 162 -10.37 -13.50 1.94
N GLN A 163 -9.81 -14.10 0.89
CA GLN A 163 -10.42 -14.12 -0.45
C GLN A 163 -11.76 -14.85 -0.42
N THR A 164 -11.83 -15.97 0.29
CA THR A 164 -13.04 -16.77 0.43
C THR A 164 -14.13 -15.97 1.14
N LEU A 165 -13.80 -15.29 2.24
CA LEU A 165 -14.75 -14.44 2.96
C LEU A 165 -15.20 -13.26 2.11
N LEU A 166 -14.28 -12.50 1.51
CA LEU A 166 -14.60 -11.37 0.63
C LEU A 166 -15.39 -11.80 -0.62
N GLY A 167 -15.25 -13.04 -1.06
CA GLY A 167 -16.04 -13.65 -2.12
C GLY A 167 -17.51 -13.86 -1.76
N ALA A 168 -17.82 -14.01 -0.48
CA ALA A 168 -19.18 -14.21 0.03
C ALA A 168 -19.95 -12.90 0.23
N PHE A 169 -19.26 -11.76 0.32
CA PHE A 169 -19.90 -10.45 0.41
C PHE A 169 -20.48 -9.99 -0.94
N PRO A 170 -21.51 -9.13 -0.94
CA PRO A 170 -21.93 -8.41 -2.13
C PRO A 170 -20.75 -7.62 -2.72
N LYS A 171 -20.76 -7.46 -4.06
CA LYS A 171 -19.73 -6.67 -4.74
C LYS A 171 -19.65 -5.27 -4.13
N PRO A 172 -18.52 -4.86 -3.53
CA PRO A 172 -18.41 -3.58 -2.89
C PRO A 172 -18.29 -2.45 -3.91
N SER A 173 -18.67 -1.25 -3.48
CA SER A 173 -18.31 -0.03 -4.22
C SER A 173 -16.81 0.24 -4.11
N ILE A 174 -16.24 0.89 -5.12
CA ILE A 174 -14.84 1.28 -5.13
C ILE A 174 -14.69 2.70 -4.60
N ALA A 175 -13.74 2.91 -3.68
CA ALA A 175 -13.41 4.21 -3.11
C ALA A 175 -11.98 4.61 -3.44
N ILE A 176 -11.75 5.90 -3.68
CA ILE A 176 -10.44 6.53 -3.84
C ILE A 176 -10.40 7.72 -2.88
N ASP A 177 -9.31 7.84 -2.10
CA ASP A 177 -9.16 8.91 -1.10
C ASP A 177 -10.38 9.01 -0.14
N GLY A 178 -10.89 7.85 0.29
CA GLY A 178 -12.03 7.75 1.20
C GLY A 178 -13.40 8.09 0.59
N LYS A 179 -13.49 8.34 -0.72
CA LYS A 179 -14.74 8.70 -1.42
C LYS A 179 -15.13 7.63 -2.42
N VAL A 180 -16.40 7.21 -2.39
CA VAL A 180 -16.95 6.29 -3.39
C VAL A 180 -16.90 6.94 -4.77
N VAL A 181 -16.27 6.25 -5.71
CA VAL A 181 -16.08 6.73 -7.07
C VAL A 181 -17.33 6.48 -7.89
N LYS A 182 -17.86 7.53 -8.53
CA LYS A 182 -18.93 7.45 -9.52
C LYS A 182 -18.48 8.14 -10.79
N ILE A 183 -18.16 7.35 -11.82
CA ILE A 183 -17.73 7.85 -13.13
C ILE A 183 -18.94 7.87 -14.06
N THR A 184 -19.19 9.02 -14.67
CA THR A 184 -20.14 9.25 -15.77
C THR A 184 -19.39 9.43 -17.09
N GLN A 185 -20.10 9.54 -18.21
CA GLN A 185 -19.48 9.77 -19.53
C GLN A 185 -18.69 11.09 -19.59
N ASP A 186 -19.13 12.12 -18.87
CA ASP A 186 -18.48 13.44 -18.85
C ASP A 186 -17.45 13.63 -17.73
N SER A 187 -17.18 12.56 -16.96
CA SER A 187 -16.24 12.64 -15.85
C SER A 187 -14.79 12.83 -16.31
N ASP A 188 -14.09 13.76 -15.67
CA ASP A 188 -12.66 13.96 -15.85
C ASP A 188 -11.88 12.87 -15.08
N VAL A 189 -11.54 11.79 -15.78
CA VAL A 189 -10.84 10.63 -15.20
C VAL A 189 -9.46 11.01 -14.65
N ALA A 190 -8.77 11.98 -15.25
CA ALA A 190 -7.46 12.41 -14.77
C ALA A 190 -7.57 13.00 -13.36
N LYS A 191 -8.61 13.83 -13.11
CA LYS A 191 -8.87 14.37 -11.77
C LYS A 191 -9.31 13.30 -10.78
N VAL A 192 -10.17 12.36 -11.20
CA VAL A 192 -10.68 11.28 -10.32
C VAL A 192 -9.56 10.36 -9.85
N PHE A 193 -8.64 9.99 -10.75
CA PHE A 193 -7.57 9.03 -10.46
C PHE A 193 -6.24 9.69 -10.04
N ALA A 194 -6.12 11.02 -10.11
CA ALA A 194 -4.94 11.76 -9.67
C ALA A 194 -4.43 11.36 -8.27
N PRO A 195 -5.29 11.12 -7.25
CA PRO A 195 -4.81 10.70 -5.93
C PRO A 195 -4.04 9.38 -5.93
N LEU A 196 -4.28 8.49 -6.90
CA LEU A 196 -3.60 7.19 -7.00
C LEU A 196 -2.20 7.27 -7.61
N LEU A 197 -1.93 8.36 -8.33
CA LEU A 197 -0.73 8.53 -9.17
C LEU A 197 0.22 9.60 -8.62
N ALA A 198 -0.17 10.29 -7.55
CA ALA A 198 0.69 11.27 -6.90
C ALA A 198 1.85 10.56 -6.18
N PRO A 199 3.11 11.03 -6.33
CA PRO A 199 4.20 10.53 -5.51
C PRO A 199 3.84 10.81 -4.05
N ASN A 200 3.82 9.75 -3.23
CA ASN A 200 3.40 9.78 -1.83
C ASN A 200 3.82 11.10 -1.14
N ALA A 201 2.89 12.06 -1.06
CA ALA A 201 3.09 13.22 -0.22
C ALA A 201 3.12 12.66 1.20
N LYS A 202 4.33 12.50 1.76
CA LYS A 202 4.51 12.26 3.19
C LYS A 202 3.62 13.27 3.88
N LYS A 203 2.53 12.82 4.51
CA LYS A 203 1.69 13.68 5.35
C LYS A 203 2.60 14.16 6.47
N THR A 204 3.22 15.32 6.29
CA THR A 204 3.95 16.01 7.33
C THR A 204 2.91 16.27 8.42
N LYS A 205 2.98 15.51 9.51
CA LYS A 205 2.24 15.84 10.73
C LYS A 205 2.66 17.25 11.09
N LYS A 206 1.84 18.26 10.77
CA LYS A 206 1.92 19.57 11.41
C LYS A 206 1.74 19.28 12.90
N LYS A 207 2.84 19.31 13.66
CA LYS A 207 2.76 19.49 15.11
C LYS A 207 2.05 20.83 15.31
N SER A 208 0.78 20.78 15.68
CA SER A 208 0.10 21.94 16.26
C SER A 208 0.73 22.18 17.62
N THR A 209 1.73 23.05 17.63
CA THR A 209 2.23 23.69 18.84
C THR A 209 1.07 24.49 19.44
N SER A 210 0.48 23.97 20.52
CA SER A 210 -0.37 24.76 21.41
C SER A 210 0.30 24.79 22.77
N MET A 211 1.09 25.83 23.01
CA MET A 211 1.42 26.26 24.36
C MET A 211 0.23 27.08 24.89
N PRO A 212 -0.22 26.86 26.14
CA PRO A 212 -1.02 27.85 26.83
C PRO A 212 -0.09 28.74 27.69
N MET A 213 0.09 29.98 27.24
CA MET A 213 0.28 31.16 28.10
C MET A 213 -1.02 31.96 27.94
N GLN A 214 -1.69 32.52 28.93
CA GLN A 214 -1.24 33.16 30.17
C GLN A 214 -2.52 33.40 30.99
N ASP A 215 -2.44 33.38 32.32
CA ASP A 215 -3.18 34.36 33.11
C ASP A 215 -2.41 34.69 34.38
N ARG A 216 -2.21 35.99 34.61
CA ARG A 216 -1.31 36.56 35.62
C ARG A 216 -2.12 37.49 36.54
N ALA A 217 -1.92 37.27 37.84
CA ALA A 217 -2.01 38.24 38.96
C ALA A 217 -3.39 38.65 39.53
N MET A 218 -3.63 38.32 40.81
CA MET A 218 -3.50 39.24 41.97
C MET A 218 -4.11 38.66 43.27
N ARG A 219 -3.32 38.63 44.36
CA ARG A 219 -3.68 38.87 45.80
C ARG A 219 -2.53 38.33 46.68
N SER A 220 -1.59 39.17 47.15
CA SER A 220 -1.65 40.07 48.31
C SER A 220 -1.30 39.43 49.68
N LYS A 221 -0.09 39.80 50.16
CA LYS A 221 0.32 40.10 51.57
C LYS A 221 0.44 38.96 52.62
N ASN A 222 1.69 38.70 53.02
CA ASN A 222 2.17 38.57 54.42
C ASN A 222 3.71 38.64 54.41
N ARG A 223 4.35 39.77 54.77
CA ARG A 223 4.72 40.28 56.10
C ARG A 223 5.94 39.58 56.75
N GLN A 224 7.11 40.16 56.45
CA GLN A 224 8.21 40.55 57.35
C GLN A 224 9.05 39.53 58.15
N GLN A 225 10.37 39.85 58.15
CA GLN A 225 11.39 39.77 59.22
C GLN A 225 12.33 38.55 59.30
N LYS A 226 13.59 38.77 58.87
CA LYS A 226 14.85 38.82 59.67
C LYS A 226 16.05 38.69 58.71
N LEU A 227 16.81 39.74 58.34
CA LEU A 227 17.94 40.35 59.07
C LEU A 227 18.96 39.35 59.66
N LYS A 228 20.11 39.14 58.99
CA LYS A 228 21.48 39.52 59.46
C LYS A 228 22.63 38.86 58.67
N LYS A 229 23.51 39.74 58.14
CA LYS A 229 24.97 39.67 57.93
C LYS A 229 25.76 38.44 58.43
N ARG A 230 26.68 37.93 57.57
CA ARG A 230 28.17 37.82 57.72
C ARG A 230 28.69 36.64 56.85
N LYS A 231 29.51 36.89 55.82
CA LYS A 231 31.00 36.96 55.76
C LYS A 231 31.67 35.58 55.52
N SER A 232 32.32 35.50 54.35
CA SER A 232 33.64 34.92 54.03
C SER A 232 34.01 33.49 54.45
N VAL A 233 34.40 32.72 53.42
CA VAL A 233 35.68 31.98 53.27
C VAL A 233 36.17 31.19 54.48
N ALA A 234 36.10 29.87 54.37
CA ALA A 234 37.25 28.97 54.30
C ALA A 234 36.80 27.67 53.63
#